data_AF-A0A3N4MSG6-F1
#
_entry.id   AF-A0A3N4MSG6-F1
#
_cell.length_a   1.000
_cell.length_b   1.000
_cell.length_c   1.000
_cell.angle_alpha   90.00
_cell.angle_beta   90.00
_cell.angle_gamma   90.00
#
_symmetry.space_group_name_H-M   'P 1'
#
loop_
_entity.id
_entity.type
_entity.pdbx_description
1 polymer ?
#
loop_
_entity_poly.entity_id
_entity_poly.type
_entity_poly.pdbx_seq_one_letter_code
_entity_poly.pdbx_strand_id
1 'polypeptide(L)'
;MATYFTESQTRVLKSAWICLIPLVIQTLIGRYAGITNVLVYNGIYTLTLLFLLSWEFLYARDWKKAGILAGTSAGIFLLTLGAYYLFDIPATGEYRPYIHIHMFSLINMLATLFVRCYLAGNTRFIITGTIVTLVTYYGFSGGLFGLYGGISNLGVISYSPHGYTILSILYNVIYVFAYFIALYLSENYFNRDHFKAIFHSKVQLLGAKEYFLLYVITGILILNASTSAPQHLGIALSYFWHMPEYSYYPRLTAAALFPHLMEWIVQTLLVLLCGYFMRNVIVARMMTTGSRNGLLYFLHFIPLLNIIPLTAYTSRQNEHKSPVDNAMFYIQREPSQLRSWIVVLGILTALYFSFMTYRQFSYYKGTGSNTEEMIMALIVLLGVGRLLAFLLMFNYRKAIFAILCINIFLLFCSVGSDGGFELLGLRLALTYMSMFFLLEIFHPTLFDADAVALEESLGNNSESL
;
A
#
# COMPACT_ATOMS: atom_id res chain seq x y z
N MET A 1 -8.17 -26.42 6.03
CA MET A 1 -7.01 -25.52 5.83
C MET A 1 -7.55 -24.10 5.81
N ALA A 2 -7.06 -23.22 6.67
CA ALA A 2 -7.46 -21.82 6.67
C ALA A 2 -6.76 -21.10 5.50
N THR A 3 -7.53 -20.63 4.52
CA THR A 3 -7.03 -19.86 3.37
C THR A 3 -7.61 -18.45 3.41
N TYR A 4 -6.91 -17.47 2.83
CA TYR A 4 -7.41 -16.09 2.75
C TYR A 4 -8.65 -15.97 1.86
N PHE A 5 -8.80 -16.90 0.92
CA PHE A 5 -9.89 -16.91 -0.05
C PHE A 5 -10.67 -18.22 0.04
N THR A 6 -11.99 -18.11 -0.07
CA THR A 6 -12.85 -19.29 -0.25
C THR A 6 -12.66 -19.91 -1.62
N GLU A 7 -13.14 -21.14 -1.80
CA GLU A 7 -13.14 -21.78 -3.10
C GLU A 7 -13.93 -20.98 -4.16
N SER A 8 -15.05 -20.37 -3.78
CA SER A 8 -15.84 -19.51 -4.66
C SER A 8 -15.05 -18.25 -5.05
N GLN A 9 -14.47 -17.54 -4.07
CA GLN A 9 -13.62 -16.36 -4.31
C GLN A 9 -12.41 -16.70 -5.19
N THR A 10 -11.79 -17.87 -4.97
CA THR A 10 -10.66 -18.35 -5.78
C THR A 10 -11.05 -18.59 -7.25
N ARG A 11 -12.26 -19.11 -7.51
CA ARG A 11 -12.78 -19.28 -8.87
C ARG A 11 -12.98 -17.93 -9.56
N VAL A 12 -13.53 -16.95 -8.85
CA VAL A 12 -13.69 -15.59 -9.39
C VAL A 12 -12.33 -14.96 -9.67
N LEU A 13 -11.37 -15.02 -8.74
CA LEU A 13 -10.00 -14.51 -8.94
C LEU A 13 -9.30 -15.12 -10.16
N LYS A 14 -9.47 -16.43 -10.41
CA LYS A 14 -8.92 -17.10 -11.61
C LYS A 14 -9.51 -16.57 -12.92
N SER A 15 -10.74 -16.04 -12.87
CA SER A 15 -11.45 -15.48 -14.03
C SER A 15 -11.37 -13.94 -14.10
N ALA A 16 -10.84 -13.28 -13.07
CA ALA A 16 -10.84 -11.82 -12.94
C ALA A 16 -10.10 -11.13 -14.09
N TRP A 17 -9.15 -11.80 -14.75
CA TRP A 17 -8.46 -11.28 -15.92
C TRP A 17 -9.41 -10.88 -17.07
N ILE A 18 -10.61 -11.46 -17.15
CA ILE A 18 -11.62 -11.09 -18.16
C ILE A 18 -12.07 -9.63 -17.98
N CYS A 19 -12.08 -9.12 -16.75
CA CYS A 19 -12.38 -7.71 -16.46
C CYS A 19 -11.33 -6.74 -17.02
N LEU A 20 -10.16 -7.23 -17.40
CA LEU A 20 -9.11 -6.41 -18.01
C LEU A 20 -9.42 -6.01 -19.43
N ILE A 21 -10.15 -6.85 -20.16
CA ILE A 21 -10.46 -6.63 -21.58
C ILE A 21 -11.14 -5.25 -21.77
N PRO A 22 -12.25 -4.93 -21.09
CA PRO A 22 -12.89 -3.61 -21.26
C PRO A 22 -12.01 -2.46 -20.76
N LEU A 23 -11.21 -2.63 -19.70
CA LEU A 23 -10.28 -1.59 -19.19
C LEU A 23 -9.14 -1.28 -20.18
N VAL A 24 -8.58 -2.31 -20.80
CA VAL A 24 -7.54 -2.15 -21.83
C VAL A 24 -8.13 -1.51 -23.08
N ILE A 25 -9.30 -1.98 -23.54
CA ILE A 25 -10.01 -1.39 -24.67
C ILE A 25 -10.30 0.09 -24.40
N GLN A 26 -10.80 0.43 -23.21
CA GLN A 26 -11.05 1.81 -22.83
C GLN A 26 -9.77 2.66 -22.87
N THR A 27 -8.66 2.13 -22.37
CA THR A 27 -7.36 2.84 -22.36
C THR A 27 -6.88 3.11 -23.79
N LEU A 28 -7.02 2.12 -24.68
CA LEU A 28 -6.66 2.25 -26.09
C LEU A 28 -7.59 3.22 -26.83
N ILE A 29 -8.90 3.13 -26.63
CA ILE A 29 -9.89 4.04 -27.22
C ILE A 29 -9.62 5.48 -26.75
N GLY A 30 -9.46 5.70 -25.44
CA GLY A 30 -9.19 7.02 -24.88
C GLY A 30 -7.92 7.65 -25.46
N ARG A 31 -6.90 6.84 -25.76
CA ARG A 31 -5.63 7.34 -26.33
C ARG A 31 -5.65 7.54 -27.84
N TYR A 32 -6.24 6.60 -28.59
CA TYR A 32 -6.09 6.53 -30.05
C TYR A 32 -7.34 6.94 -30.82
N ALA A 33 -8.53 6.84 -30.23
CA ALA A 33 -9.78 7.25 -30.89
C ALA A 33 -10.06 8.75 -30.73
N GLY A 34 -9.24 9.50 -29.99
CA GLY A 34 -9.37 10.94 -29.85
C GLY A 34 -10.70 11.39 -29.25
N ILE A 35 -11.30 10.58 -28.36
CA ILE A 35 -12.55 10.94 -27.68
C ILE A 35 -12.27 12.14 -26.77
N THR A 36 -12.57 13.35 -27.27
CA THR A 36 -12.45 14.60 -26.51
C THR A 36 -13.72 14.90 -25.70
N ASN A 37 -14.84 14.23 -26.00
CA ASN A 37 -16.07 14.40 -25.25
C ASN A 37 -15.97 13.69 -23.89
N VAL A 38 -15.80 14.49 -22.83
CA VAL A 38 -15.70 14.06 -21.43
C VAL A 38 -16.87 13.18 -21.01
N LEU A 39 -18.10 13.44 -21.50
CA LEU A 39 -19.28 12.66 -21.14
C LEU A 39 -19.22 11.23 -21.73
N VAL A 40 -18.80 11.10 -22.98
CA VAL A 40 -18.64 9.79 -23.64
C VAL A 40 -17.56 8.99 -22.94
N TYR A 41 -16.43 9.62 -22.64
CA TYR A 41 -15.32 9.00 -21.91
C TYR A 41 -15.76 8.51 -20.52
N ASN A 42 -16.48 9.34 -19.75
CA ASN A 42 -16.99 8.99 -18.43
C ASN A 42 -18.06 7.89 -18.48
N GLY A 43 -18.90 7.87 -19.53
CA GLY A 43 -19.86 6.80 -19.75
C GLY A 43 -19.18 5.46 -19.97
N ILE A 44 -18.14 5.42 -20.83
CA ILE A 44 -17.33 4.21 -21.04
C ILE A 44 -16.64 3.78 -19.75
N TYR A 45 -16.06 4.72 -18.99
CA TYR A 45 -15.43 4.42 -17.70
C TYR A 45 -16.41 3.79 -16.70
N THR A 46 -17.61 4.36 -16.59
CA THR A 46 -18.65 3.85 -15.69
C THR A 46 -19.09 2.44 -16.08
N LEU A 47 -19.26 2.17 -17.38
CA LEU A 47 -19.60 0.83 -17.87
C LEU A 47 -18.50 -0.19 -17.58
N THR A 48 -17.24 0.19 -17.76
CA THR A 48 -16.11 -0.68 -17.47
C THR A 48 -16.00 -0.99 -15.98
N LEU A 49 -16.17 0.02 -15.11
CA LEU A 49 -16.22 -0.19 -13.66
C LEU A 49 -17.40 -1.08 -13.28
N LEU A 50 -18.58 -0.87 -13.87
CA LEU A 50 -19.75 -1.71 -13.62
C LEU A 50 -19.47 -3.18 -13.94
N PHE A 51 -18.81 -3.44 -15.06
CA PHE A 51 -18.43 -4.80 -15.47
C PHE A 51 -17.54 -5.45 -14.41
N LEU A 52 -16.54 -4.71 -13.90
CA LEU A 52 -15.66 -5.18 -12.83
C LEU A 52 -16.44 -5.47 -11.53
N LEU A 53 -17.26 -4.51 -11.08
CA LEU A 53 -18.02 -4.61 -9.83
C LEU A 53 -19.08 -5.72 -9.87
N SER A 54 -19.60 -6.04 -11.05
CA SER A 54 -20.65 -7.04 -11.24
C SER A 54 -20.10 -8.42 -11.63
N TRP A 55 -18.81 -8.54 -11.87
CA TRP A 55 -18.19 -9.73 -12.45
C TRP A 55 -18.48 -11.02 -11.68
N GLU A 56 -18.47 -10.99 -10.35
CA GLU A 56 -18.80 -12.15 -9.53
C GLU A 56 -20.21 -12.68 -9.81
N PHE A 57 -21.20 -11.78 -9.93
CA PHE A 57 -22.58 -12.16 -10.25
C PHE A 57 -22.72 -12.61 -11.70
N LEU A 58 -22.01 -11.98 -12.64
CA LEU A 58 -21.95 -12.42 -14.03
C LEU A 58 -21.35 -13.82 -14.15
N TYR A 59 -20.25 -14.09 -13.44
CA TYR A 59 -19.58 -15.39 -13.39
C TYR A 59 -20.51 -16.46 -12.78
N ALA A 60 -21.23 -16.11 -11.71
CA ALA A 60 -22.22 -16.98 -11.08
C ALA A 60 -23.53 -17.12 -11.89
N ARG A 61 -23.68 -16.40 -13.01
CA ARG A 61 -24.91 -16.33 -13.83
C ARG A 61 -26.13 -15.80 -13.05
N ASP A 62 -25.91 -15.00 -12.01
CA ASP A 62 -26.97 -14.31 -11.27
C ASP A 62 -27.29 -12.97 -11.95
N TRP A 63 -27.95 -13.06 -13.10
CA TRP A 63 -28.29 -11.91 -13.95
C TRP A 63 -29.18 -10.90 -13.22
N LYS A 64 -29.97 -11.35 -12.25
CA LYS A 64 -30.83 -10.47 -11.44
C LYS A 64 -29.97 -9.54 -10.59
N LYS A 65 -28.99 -10.06 -9.85
CA LYS A 65 -28.08 -9.24 -9.03
C LYS A 65 -27.21 -8.33 -9.89
N ALA A 66 -26.68 -8.84 -11.01
CA ALA A 66 -25.93 -8.03 -11.96
C ALA A 66 -26.78 -6.88 -12.54
N GLY A 67 -28.04 -7.15 -12.88
CA GLY A 67 -28.99 -6.14 -13.36
C GLY A 67 -29.32 -5.06 -12.33
N ILE A 68 -29.47 -5.41 -11.04
CA ILE A 68 -29.68 -4.44 -9.96
C ILE A 68 -28.45 -3.52 -9.80
N LEU A 69 -27.24 -4.07 -9.90
CA LEU A 69 -26.02 -3.24 -9.89
C LEU A 69 -25.95 -2.32 -11.09
N ALA A 70 -26.24 -2.84 -12.30
CA ALA A 70 -26.31 -2.06 -13.52
C ALA A 70 -27.28 -0.87 -13.38
N GLY A 71 -28.50 -1.14 -12.90
CA GLY A 71 -29.50 -0.10 -12.65
C GLY A 71 -29.07 0.92 -11.60
N THR A 72 -28.40 0.48 -10.54
CA THR A 72 -27.89 1.38 -9.48
C THR A 72 -26.85 2.35 -10.04
N SER A 73 -25.82 1.84 -10.73
CA SER A 73 -24.77 2.70 -11.27
C SER A 73 -25.28 3.61 -12.39
N ALA A 74 -26.16 3.10 -13.27
CA ALA A 74 -26.80 3.92 -14.30
C ALA A 74 -27.66 5.03 -13.68
N GLY A 75 -28.44 4.73 -12.63
CA GLY A 75 -29.23 5.72 -11.91
C GLY A 75 -28.36 6.83 -11.31
N ILE A 76 -27.26 6.48 -10.65
CA ILE A 76 -26.34 7.46 -10.07
C ILE A 76 -25.59 8.25 -11.13
N PHE A 77 -25.19 7.62 -12.23
CA PHE A 77 -24.61 8.30 -13.38
C PHE A 77 -25.58 9.34 -13.96
N LEU A 78 -26.86 8.98 -14.13
CA LEU A 78 -27.89 9.91 -14.61
C LEU A 78 -28.14 11.05 -13.61
N LEU A 79 -28.14 10.78 -12.30
CA LEU A 79 -28.23 11.81 -11.27
C LEU A 79 -27.03 12.76 -11.31
N THR A 80 -25.83 12.21 -11.53
CA THR A 80 -24.58 12.98 -11.67
C THR A 80 -24.63 13.88 -12.91
N LEU A 81 -25.09 13.32 -14.03
CA LEU A 81 -25.28 14.07 -15.28
C LEU A 81 -26.32 15.18 -15.09
N GLY A 82 -27.45 14.87 -14.46
CA GLY A 82 -28.49 15.84 -14.12
C GLY A 82 -27.96 16.96 -13.23
N ALA A 83 -27.20 16.64 -12.18
CA ALA A 83 -26.57 17.63 -11.32
C ALA A 83 -25.58 18.52 -12.10
N TYR A 84 -24.77 17.93 -12.99
CA TYR A 84 -23.84 18.68 -13.83
C TYR A 84 -24.56 19.73 -14.69
N TYR A 85 -25.67 19.37 -15.32
CA TYR A 85 -26.47 20.29 -16.14
C TYR A 85 -27.31 21.28 -15.31
N LEU A 86 -27.84 20.88 -14.15
CA LEU A 86 -28.70 21.73 -13.31
C LEU A 86 -27.92 22.83 -12.58
N PHE A 87 -26.69 22.54 -12.15
CA PHE A 87 -25.88 23.49 -11.38
C PHE A 87 -24.97 24.37 -12.25
N ASP A 88 -25.10 24.25 -13.58
CA ASP A 88 -24.32 24.98 -14.60
C ASP A 88 -22.85 25.10 -14.20
N ILE A 89 -22.27 23.98 -13.72
CA ILE A 89 -20.92 23.94 -13.14
C ILE A 89 -19.98 24.43 -14.25
N PRO A 90 -19.40 25.64 -14.14
CA PRO A 90 -18.77 26.25 -15.29
C PRO A 90 -17.57 25.39 -15.70
N ALA A 91 -17.62 24.87 -16.93
CA ALA A 91 -16.51 24.17 -17.56
C ALA A 91 -15.28 25.09 -17.73
N THR A 92 -15.47 26.40 -17.57
CA THR A 92 -14.44 27.42 -17.66
C THR A 92 -13.73 27.57 -16.32
N GLY A 93 -12.72 26.72 -16.14
CA GLY A 93 -11.78 26.73 -15.04
C GLY A 93 -11.27 25.31 -14.85
N GLU A 94 -10.00 25.06 -15.19
CA GLU A 94 -9.38 23.73 -15.28
C GLU A 94 -9.60 22.82 -14.06
N TYR A 95 -9.96 23.39 -12.90
CA TYR A 95 -10.02 22.70 -11.61
C TYR A 95 -11.42 22.49 -11.01
N ARG A 96 -12.43 23.31 -11.34
CA ARG A 96 -13.77 23.17 -10.72
C ARG A 96 -14.52 21.91 -11.19
N PRO A 97 -14.53 21.56 -12.48
CA PRO A 97 -15.16 20.33 -12.96
C PRO A 97 -14.51 19.08 -12.33
N TYR A 98 -13.21 19.11 -12.08
CA TYR A 98 -12.45 17.98 -11.51
C TYR A 98 -12.97 17.59 -10.12
N ILE A 99 -13.15 18.55 -9.20
CA ILE A 99 -13.60 18.26 -7.82
C ILE A 99 -14.98 17.64 -7.79
N HIS A 100 -15.92 18.16 -8.59
CA HIS A 100 -17.27 17.63 -8.67
C HIS A 100 -17.27 16.21 -9.25
N ILE A 101 -16.51 15.97 -10.34
CA ILE A 101 -16.35 14.64 -10.93
C ILE A 101 -15.76 13.66 -9.91
N HIS A 102 -14.78 14.08 -9.11
CA HIS A 102 -14.21 13.26 -8.05
C HIS A 102 -15.23 12.88 -6.97
N MET A 103 -15.95 13.87 -6.42
CA MET A 103 -16.98 13.60 -5.41
C MET A 103 -18.11 12.70 -5.94
N PHE A 104 -18.58 12.93 -7.17
CA PHE A 104 -19.61 12.08 -7.77
C PHE A 104 -19.11 10.67 -8.06
N SER A 105 -17.86 10.53 -8.53
CA SER A 105 -17.25 9.21 -8.76
C SER A 105 -17.13 8.43 -7.45
N LEU A 106 -16.73 9.10 -6.36
CA LEU A 106 -16.69 8.52 -5.03
C LEU A 106 -18.09 8.06 -4.57
N ILE A 107 -19.10 8.91 -4.71
CA ILE A 107 -20.49 8.59 -4.33
C ILE A 107 -21.01 7.40 -5.15
N ASN A 108 -20.78 7.39 -6.46
CA ASN A 108 -21.18 6.29 -7.35
C ASN A 108 -20.52 4.98 -6.92
N MET A 109 -19.22 5.02 -6.63
CA MET A 109 -18.46 3.85 -6.21
C MET A 109 -18.92 3.33 -4.85
N LEU A 110 -19.15 4.23 -3.87
CA LEU A 110 -19.68 3.89 -2.55
C LEU A 110 -21.04 3.20 -2.66
N ALA A 111 -21.99 3.83 -3.35
CA ALA A 111 -23.34 3.31 -3.48
C ALA A 111 -23.38 1.99 -4.25
N THR A 112 -22.62 1.87 -5.34
CA THR A 112 -22.54 0.61 -6.10
C THR A 112 -21.92 -0.51 -5.26
N LEU A 113 -20.90 -0.21 -4.45
CA LEU A 113 -20.29 -1.20 -3.55
C LEU A 113 -21.18 -1.55 -2.36
N PHE A 114 -21.97 -0.63 -1.83
CA PHE A 114 -22.97 -0.93 -0.81
C PHE A 114 -24.01 -1.92 -1.33
N VAL A 115 -24.57 -1.64 -2.51
CA VAL A 115 -25.51 -2.55 -3.17
C VAL A 115 -24.84 -3.89 -3.47
N ARG A 116 -23.60 -3.91 -3.97
CA ARG A 116 -22.87 -5.15 -4.27
C ARG A 116 -22.63 -5.99 -3.02
N CYS A 117 -22.21 -5.38 -1.92
CA CYS A 117 -22.01 -6.08 -0.66
C CYS A 117 -23.34 -6.60 -0.08
N TYR A 118 -24.40 -5.79 -0.15
CA TYR A 118 -25.74 -6.21 0.28
C TYR A 118 -26.25 -7.41 -0.53
N LEU A 119 -26.14 -7.36 -1.87
CA LEU A 119 -26.55 -8.44 -2.77
C LEU A 119 -25.73 -9.73 -2.59
N ALA A 120 -24.48 -9.62 -2.12
CA ALA A 120 -23.63 -10.75 -1.76
C ALA A 120 -24.01 -11.38 -0.40
N GLY A 121 -24.95 -10.80 0.35
CA GLY A 121 -25.37 -11.30 1.67
C GLY A 121 -24.44 -10.87 2.80
N ASN A 122 -23.64 -9.82 2.62
CA ASN A 122 -22.76 -9.30 3.65
C ASN A 122 -23.56 -8.56 4.74
N THR A 123 -23.49 -9.05 5.98
CA THR A 123 -24.20 -8.45 7.12
C THR A 123 -23.69 -7.05 7.48
N ARG A 124 -22.41 -6.77 7.20
CA ARG A 124 -21.72 -5.50 7.45
C ARG A 124 -21.45 -4.74 6.14
N PHE A 125 -22.39 -4.81 5.19
CA PHE A 125 -22.22 -4.28 3.84
C PHE A 125 -21.79 -2.80 3.78
N ILE A 126 -22.25 -1.94 4.70
CA ILE A 126 -21.85 -0.52 4.76
C ILE A 126 -20.35 -0.39 5.06
N ILE A 127 -19.88 -1.07 6.11
CA ILE A 127 -18.48 -1.00 6.55
C ILE A 127 -17.58 -1.61 5.47
N THR A 128 -17.94 -2.80 4.98
CA THR A 128 -17.18 -3.46 3.92
C THR A 128 -17.14 -2.61 2.66
N GLY A 129 -18.28 -2.13 2.17
CA GLY A 129 -18.34 -1.31 0.97
C GLY A 129 -17.58 0.01 1.12
N THR A 130 -17.57 0.61 2.32
CA THR A 130 -16.81 1.84 2.60
C THR A 130 -15.32 1.58 2.52
N ILE A 131 -14.82 0.55 3.22
CA ILE A 131 -13.39 0.20 3.21
C ILE A 131 -12.94 -0.16 1.80
N VAL A 132 -13.70 -1.00 1.09
CA VAL A 132 -13.38 -1.37 -0.28
C VAL A 132 -13.34 -0.13 -1.15
N THR A 133 -14.31 0.78 -1.04
CA THR A 133 -14.31 2.04 -1.80
C THR A 133 -13.08 2.88 -1.49
N LEU A 134 -12.74 3.10 -0.22
CA LEU A 134 -11.57 3.89 0.17
C LEU A 134 -10.27 3.27 -0.39
N VAL A 135 -10.10 1.95 -0.27
CA VAL A 135 -8.93 1.25 -0.80
C VAL A 135 -8.89 1.32 -2.32
N THR A 136 -10.02 1.12 -2.99
CA THR A 136 -10.05 0.99 -4.45
C THR A 136 -10.09 2.33 -5.18
N TYR A 137 -10.68 3.36 -4.57
CA TYR A 137 -10.75 4.71 -5.11
C TYR A 137 -9.49 5.52 -4.79
N TYR A 138 -9.04 5.54 -3.53
CA TYR A 138 -7.89 6.34 -3.09
C TYR A 138 -6.58 5.56 -2.98
N GLY A 139 -6.65 4.25 -2.73
CA GLY A 139 -5.44 3.43 -2.56
C GLY A 139 -4.71 3.09 -3.85
N PHE A 140 -5.39 3.20 -4.99
CA PHE A 140 -4.80 2.96 -6.31
C PHE A 140 -4.60 4.23 -7.14
N SER A 141 -4.89 5.43 -6.64
CA SER A 141 -4.77 6.66 -7.42
C SER A 141 -3.30 6.97 -7.80
N GLY A 142 -2.87 6.54 -8.99
CA GLY A 142 -1.75 7.18 -9.71
C GLY A 142 -0.32 6.78 -9.34
N GLY A 143 -0.05 6.01 -8.29
CA GLY A 143 1.33 5.85 -7.80
C GLY A 143 2.33 5.09 -8.69
N LEU A 144 1.89 4.24 -9.63
CA LEU A 144 2.78 3.74 -10.70
C LEU A 144 3.26 4.87 -11.63
N PHE A 145 2.41 5.87 -11.86
CA PHE A 145 2.78 7.08 -12.57
C PHE A 145 3.67 7.98 -11.72
N GLY A 146 3.49 8.01 -10.40
CA GLY A 146 4.41 8.67 -9.46
C GLY A 146 5.82 8.08 -9.52
N LEU A 147 5.95 6.75 -9.53
CA LEU A 147 7.25 6.09 -9.71
C LEU A 147 7.84 6.35 -11.10
N TYR A 148 7.03 6.31 -12.15
CA TYR A 148 7.47 6.65 -13.51
C TYR A 148 7.96 8.10 -13.61
N GLY A 149 7.23 9.04 -13.01
CA GLY A 149 7.64 10.45 -12.92
C GLY A 149 8.94 10.60 -12.15
N GLY A 150 9.08 9.95 -11.00
CA GLY A 150 10.32 9.95 -10.21
C GLY A 150 11.53 9.42 -10.98
N ILE A 151 11.39 8.27 -11.67
CA ILE A 151 12.45 7.69 -12.50
C ILE A 151 12.76 8.56 -13.72
N SER A 152 11.73 9.18 -14.32
CA SER A 152 11.90 10.12 -15.43
C SER A 152 12.67 11.36 -15.01
N ASN A 153 12.41 11.88 -13.81
CA ASN A 153 13.13 13.03 -13.25
C ASN A 153 14.61 12.71 -12.96
N LEU A 154 14.94 11.45 -12.72
CA LEU A 154 16.33 10.98 -12.60
C LEU A 154 17.03 10.81 -13.97
N GLY A 155 16.36 11.09 -15.09
CA GLY A 155 16.92 10.98 -16.44
C GLY A 155 17.12 9.54 -16.93
N VAL A 156 16.63 8.53 -16.20
CA VAL A 156 16.82 7.12 -16.54
C VAL A 156 15.89 6.69 -17.68
N ILE A 157 14.69 7.26 -17.75
CA ILE A 157 13.70 6.98 -18.79
C ILE A 157 13.09 8.30 -19.26
N SER A 158 12.89 8.48 -20.56
CA SER A 158 12.19 9.66 -21.08
C SER A 158 10.67 9.52 -20.95
N TYR A 159 10.00 10.61 -20.58
CA TYR A 159 8.54 10.68 -20.59
C TYR A 159 8.04 10.50 -22.03
N SER A 160 7.29 9.42 -22.27
CA SER A 160 6.74 9.13 -23.61
C SER A 160 5.26 8.77 -23.55
N PRO A 161 4.47 9.19 -24.54
CA PRO A 161 3.08 8.75 -24.73
C PRO A 161 2.88 7.23 -24.66
N HIS A 162 3.81 6.48 -25.25
CA HIS A 162 3.76 5.02 -25.28
C HIS A 162 4.08 4.41 -23.91
N GLY A 163 5.09 4.95 -23.20
CA GLY A 163 5.40 4.55 -21.83
C GLY A 163 4.21 4.76 -20.88
N TYR A 164 3.55 5.91 -20.98
CA TYR A 164 2.33 6.19 -20.20
C TYR A 164 1.19 5.21 -20.51
N THR A 165 1.02 4.83 -21.78
CA THR A 165 -0.01 3.86 -22.20
C THR A 165 0.27 2.46 -21.64
N ILE A 166 1.53 2.00 -21.72
CA ILE A 166 1.95 0.71 -21.15
C ILE A 166 1.73 0.69 -19.63
N LEU A 167 2.08 1.77 -18.95
CA LEU A 167 1.86 1.90 -17.51
C LEU A 167 0.37 1.93 -17.16
N SER A 168 -0.47 2.58 -17.98
CA SER A 168 -1.93 2.58 -17.79
C SER A 168 -2.51 1.17 -17.92
N ILE A 169 -2.03 0.39 -18.89
CA ILE A 169 -2.44 -1.02 -19.05
C ILE A 169 -1.99 -1.84 -17.82
N LEU A 170 -0.72 -1.71 -17.40
CA LEU A 170 -0.19 -2.41 -16.24
C LEU A 170 -0.97 -2.04 -14.96
N TYR A 171 -1.29 -0.75 -14.82
CA TYR A 171 -2.12 -0.23 -13.75
C TYR A 171 -3.50 -0.91 -13.73
N ASN A 172 -4.17 -1.03 -14.88
CA ASN A 172 -5.46 -1.72 -14.97
C ASN A 172 -5.37 -3.20 -14.59
N VAL A 173 -4.27 -3.88 -14.96
CA VAL A 173 -4.00 -5.27 -14.52
C VAL A 173 -4.04 -5.34 -13.01
N ILE A 174 -3.26 -4.49 -12.36
CA ILE A 174 -3.13 -4.49 -10.90
C ILE A 174 -4.45 -4.09 -10.25
N TYR A 175 -5.11 -3.06 -10.78
CA TYR A 175 -6.37 -2.53 -10.25
C TYR A 175 -7.45 -3.60 -10.13
N VAL A 176 -7.63 -4.44 -11.15
CA VAL A 176 -8.65 -5.51 -11.13
C VAL A 176 -8.38 -6.52 -10.03
N PHE A 177 -7.17 -7.04 -9.94
CA PHE A 177 -6.84 -8.03 -8.91
C PHE A 177 -6.90 -7.41 -7.52
N ALA A 178 -6.46 -6.17 -7.39
CA ALA A 178 -6.44 -5.50 -6.12
C ALA A 178 -7.84 -5.11 -5.63
N TYR A 179 -8.76 -4.79 -6.53
CA TYR A 179 -10.18 -4.66 -6.25
C TYR A 179 -10.72 -5.93 -5.59
N PHE A 180 -10.56 -7.09 -6.23
CA PHE A 180 -11.08 -8.35 -5.68
C PHE A 180 -10.40 -8.75 -4.38
N ILE A 181 -9.10 -8.51 -4.23
CA ILE A 181 -8.40 -8.79 -2.97
C ILE A 181 -8.91 -7.88 -1.85
N ALA A 182 -9.01 -6.58 -2.08
CA ALA A 182 -9.55 -5.65 -1.09
C ALA A 182 -10.98 -6.03 -0.68
N LEU A 183 -11.81 -6.40 -1.67
CA LEU A 183 -13.17 -6.88 -1.47
C LEU A 183 -13.21 -8.14 -0.61
N TYR A 184 -12.53 -9.20 -1.00
CA TYR A 184 -12.61 -10.49 -0.32
C TYR A 184 -11.92 -10.48 1.04
N LEU A 185 -10.80 -9.76 1.20
CA LEU A 185 -10.18 -9.58 2.52
C LEU A 185 -11.15 -8.84 3.46
N SER A 186 -11.80 -7.78 2.98
CA SER A 186 -12.76 -7.03 3.79
C SER A 186 -13.98 -7.87 4.14
N GLU A 187 -14.58 -8.56 3.16
CA GLU A 187 -15.72 -9.45 3.40
C GLU A 187 -15.40 -10.53 4.43
N ASN A 188 -14.25 -11.20 4.27
CA ASN A 188 -13.85 -12.26 5.16
C ASN A 188 -13.53 -11.71 6.55
N TYR A 189 -12.84 -10.57 6.66
CA TYR A 189 -12.52 -9.95 7.95
C TYR A 189 -13.77 -9.54 8.76
N PHE A 190 -14.81 -9.06 8.10
CA PHE A 190 -16.01 -8.55 8.76
C PHE A 190 -17.11 -9.60 8.97
N ASN A 191 -17.14 -10.67 8.18
CA ASN A 191 -18.23 -11.67 8.23
C ASN A 191 -17.78 -13.07 8.67
N ARG A 192 -16.48 -13.31 8.87
CA ARG A 192 -15.99 -14.61 9.35
C ARG A 192 -15.21 -14.44 10.64
N ASP A 193 -15.73 -15.00 11.72
CA ASP A 193 -15.19 -14.80 13.07
C ASP A 193 -13.71 -15.23 13.19
N HIS A 194 -13.35 -16.37 12.59
CA HIS A 194 -12.00 -16.91 12.61
C HIS A 194 -11.01 -16.17 11.69
N PHE A 195 -11.50 -15.33 10.76
CA PHE A 195 -10.62 -14.70 9.77
C PHE A 195 -9.73 -13.61 10.36
N LYS A 196 -10.17 -12.96 11.43
CA LYS A 196 -9.33 -11.98 12.13
C LYS A 196 -8.04 -12.63 12.64
N ALA A 197 -8.14 -13.83 13.21
CA ALA A 197 -6.97 -14.60 13.65
C ALA A 197 -6.04 -14.92 12.46
N ILE A 198 -6.61 -15.36 11.33
CA ILE A 198 -5.86 -15.62 10.09
C ILE A 198 -5.10 -14.37 9.62
N PHE A 199 -5.78 -13.21 9.58
CA PHE A 199 -5.20 -11.95 9.13
C PHE A 199 -4.01 -11.48 9.99
N HIS A 200 -4.08 -11.72 11.31
CA HIS A 200 -3.01 -11.36 12.25
C HIS A 200 -1.91 -12.43 12.36
N SER A 201 -2.17 -13.67 11.95
CA SER A 201 -1.26 -14.79 12.17
C SER A 201 -0.01 -14.74 11.28
N LYS A 202 1.15 -15.05 11.88
CA LYS A 202 2.42 -15.20 11.15
C LYS A 202 2.77 -16.64 10.80
N VAL A 203 2.09 -17.58 11.43
CA VAL A 203 2.43 -19.01 11.38
C VAL A 203 1.39 -19.81 10.58
N GLN A 204 0.37 -19.15 10.06
CA GLN A 204 -0.55 -19.78 9.11
C GLN A 204 0.16 -20.39 7.90
N LEU A 205 -0.46 -21.42 7.32
CA LEU A 205 0.03 -22.03 6.10
C LEU A 205 -0.31 -21.15 4.91
N LEU A 206 0.69 -20.80 4.11
CA LEU A 206 0.49 -19.97 2.94
C LEU A 206 1.03 -20.65 1.67
N GLY A 207 0.12 -20.95 0.75
CA GLY A 207 0.45 -21.55 -0.54
C GLY A 207 1.20 -20.59 -1.46
N ALA A 208 2.00 -21.13 -2.39
CA ALA A 208 2.83 -20.34 -3.30
C ALA A 208 2.04 -19.29 -4.11
N LYS A 209 0.90 -19.68 -4.69
CA LYS A 209 0.08 -18.82 -5.54
C LYS A 209 -0.60 -17.70 -4.75
N GLU A 210 -1.07 -18.02 -3.56
CA GLU A 210 -1.71 -17.08 -2.64
C GLU A 210 -0.69 -16.09 -2.09
N TYR A 211 0.49 -16.58 -1.71
CA TYR A 211 1.64 -15.75 -1.36
C TYR A 211 2.01 -14.78 -2.48
N PHE A 212 2.21 -15.27 -3.70
CA PHE A 212 2.56 -14.43 -4.85
C PHE A 212 1.53 -13.32 -5.06
N LEU A 213 0.24 -13.68 -5.08
CA LEU A 213 -0.84 -12.73 -5.31
C LEU A 213 -0.92 -11.66 -4.20
N LEU A 214 -0.95 -12.08 -2.93
CA LEU A 214 -1.02 -11.17 -1.79
C LEU A 214 0.21 -10.26 -1.71
N TYR A 215 1.39 -10.83 -1.92
CA TYR A 215 2.64 -10.08 -1.87
C TYR A 215 2.72 -9.01 -2.98
N VAL A 216 2.45 -9.39 -4.23
CA VAL A 216 2.53 -8.46 -5.36
C VAL A 216 1.54 -7.32 -5.18
N ILE A 217 0.28 -7.62 -4.85
CA ILE A 217 -0.75 -6.59 -4.71
C ILE A 217 -0.49 -5.68 -3.50
N THR A 218 -0.11 -6.26 -2.35
CA THR A 218 0.22 -5.47 -1.15
C THR A 218 1.46 -4.61 -1.38
N GLY A 219 2.48 -5.14 -2.05
CA GLY A 219 3.69 -4.40 -2.39
C GLY A 219 3.43 -3.22 -3.33
N ILE A 220 2.56 -3.40 -4.33
CA ILE A 220 2.16 -2.31 -5.23
C ILE A 220 1.28 -1.28 -4.50
N LEU A 221 0.40 -1.72 -3.61
CA LEU A 221 -0.38 -0.82 -2.75
C LEU A 221 0.53 0.07 -1.90
N ILE A 222 1.54 -0.52 -1.25
CA ILE A 222 2.53 0.24 -0.46
C ILE A 222 3.27 1.23 -1.36
N LEU A 223 3.77 0.76 -2.51
CA LEU A 223 4.47 1.62 -3.46
C LEU A 223 3.60 2.80 -3.88
N ASN A 224 2.33 2.54 -4.24
CA ASN A 224 1.40 3.54 -4.74
C ASN A 224 1.06 4.57 -3.65
N ALA A 225 0.60 4.09 -2.51
CA ALA A 225 0.24 4.93 -1.39
C ALA A 225 1.45 5.73 -0.86
N SER A 226 2.66 5.16 -0.89
CA SER A 226 3.88 5.85 -0.45
C SER A 226 4.30 7.00 -1.36
N THR A 227 4.09 6.91 -2.67
CA THR A 227 4.45 8.00 -3.60
C THR A 227 3.37 9.07 -3.69
N SER A 228 2.10 8.69 -3.57
CA SER A 228 0.96 9.60 -3.68
C SER A 228 0.65 10.38 -2.39
N ALA A 229 0.82 9.76 -1.20
CA ALA A 229 0.41 10.40 0.06
C ALA A 229 1.13 11.74 0.33
N PRO A 230 2.46 11.85 0.14
CA PRO A 230 3.16 13.10 0.32
C PRO A 230 2.79 14.17 -0.71
N GLN A 231 2.41 13.78 -1.94
CA GLN A 231 1.94 14.74 -2.94
C GLN A 231 0.67 15.41 -2.46
N HIS A 232 -0.30 14.62 -1.98
CA HIS A 232 -1.56 15.15 -1.47
C HIS A 232 -1.37 15.95 -0.17
N LEU A 233 -0.44 15.53 0.69
CA LEU A 233 -0.02 16.32 1.83
C LEU A 233 0.58 17.67 1.37
N GLY A 234 1.53 17.65 0.43
CA GLY A 234 2.15 18.87 -0.10
C GLY A 234 1.13 19.83 -0.71
N ILE A 235 0.16 19.32 -1.48
CA ILE A 235 -0.95 20.11 -2.01
C ILE A 235 -1.77 20.72 -0.87
N ALA A 236 -2.14 19.95 0.15
CA ALA A 236 -2.88 20.45 1.31
C ALA A 236 -2.08 21.51 2.10
N LEU A 237 -0.78 21.29 2.33
CA LEU A 237 0.11 22.24 3.00
C LEU A 237 0.25 23.54 2.20
N SER A 238 0.32 23.47 0.87
CA SER A 238 0.42 24.65 0.01
C SER A 238 -0.78 25.60 0.17
N TYR A 239 -1.97 25.04 0.42
CA TYR A 239 -3.18 25.80 0.72
C TYR A 239 -3.08 26.54 2.07
N PHE A 240 -2.60 25.86 3.12
CA PHE A 240 -2.50 26.46 4.46
C PHE A 240 -1.36 27.47 4.58
N TRP A 241 -0.18 27.16 4.01
CA TRP A 241 1.03 27.96 4.16
C TRP A 241 1.26 28.96 3.03
N HIS A 242 0.35 29.05 2.05
CA HIS A 242 0.47 29.96 0.89
C HIS A 242 1.81 29.84 0.17
N MET A 243 2.39 28.64 0.13
CA MET A 243 3.69 28.41 -0.48
C MET A 243 3.52 28.10 -1.97
N PRO A 244 3.74 29.08 -2.87
CA PRO A 244 3.40 28.94 -4.29
C PRO A 244 4.30 27.91 -4.98
N GLU A 245 5.53 27.77 -4.48
CA GLU A 245 6.56 26.83 -4.96
C GLU A 245 6.16 25.37 -4.77
N TYR A 246 5.29 25.07 -3.79
CA TYR A 246 4.77 23.74 -3.53
C TYR A 246 3.36 23.52 -4.12
N SER A 247 2.78 24.56 -4.73
CA SER A 247 1.51 24.44 -5.44
C SER A 247 1.76 24.33 -6.94
N TYR A 248 1.51 23.15 -7.53
CA TYR A 248 1.23 23.03 -8.97
C TYR A 248 -0.07 23.77 -9.36
N TYR A 249 -0.86 24.21 -8.36
CA TYR A 249 -2.22 24.69 -8.52
C TYR A 249 -2.40 26.06 -7.87
N PRO A 250 -2.37 27.15 -8.65
CA PRO A 250 -2.36 28.51 -8.12
C PRO A 250 -3.66 28.96 -7.41
N ARG A 251 -4.72 28.13 -7.37
CA ARG A 251 -6.02 28.43 -6.74
C ARG A 251 -6.74 27.19 -6.20
N LEU A 252 -6.16 26.51 -5.21
CA LEU A 252 -6.89 25.47 -4.49
C LEU A 252 -8.09 26.11 -3.76
N THR A 253 -9.30 25.55 -3.94
CA THR A 253 -10.47 25.97 -3.16
C THR A 253 -10.59 25.15 -1.89
N ALA A 254 -11.28 25.65 -0.87
CA ALA A 254 -11.58 24.86 0.34
C ALA A 254 -12.30 23.53 0.01
N ALA A 255 -13.10 23.51 -1.06
CA ALA A 255 -13.75 22.30 -1.56
C ALA A 255 -12.78 21.26 -2.15
N ALA A 256 -11.63 21.70 -2.69
CA ALA A 256 -10.58 20.84 -3.22
C ALA A 256 -9.68 20.25 -2.12
N LEU A 257 -9.63 20.90 -0.96
CA LEU A 257 -8.79 20.48 0.15
C LEU A 257 -9.26 19.14 0.75
N PHE A 258 -10.57 18.95 0.87
CA PHE A 258 -11.14 17.76 1.50
C PHE A 258 -10.76 16.45 0.77
N PRO A 259 -10.92 16.31 -0.57
CA PRO A 259 -10.47 15.13 -1.30
C PRO A 259 -8.99 14.80 -1.08
N HIS A 260 -8.10 15.81 -1.11
CA HIS A 260 -6.67 15.60 -0.92
C HIS A 260 -6.29 15.21 0.51
N LEU A 261 -6.95 15.78 1.52
CA LEU A 261 -6.76 15.34 2.90
C LEU A 261 -7.25 13.90 3.09
N MET A 262 -8.37 13.52 2.48
CA MET A 262 -8.87 12.15 2.50
C MET A 262 -7.92 11.18 1.80
N GLU A 263 -7.40 11.54 0.62
CA GLU A 263 -6.38 10.78 -0.10
C GLU A 263 -5.13 10.56 0.77
N TRP A 264 -4.60 11.64 1.37
CA TRP A 264 -3.44 11.55 2.25
C TRP A 264 -3.69 10.61 3.45
N ILE A 265 -4.82 10.76 4.14
CA ILE A 265 -5.17 9.92 5.30
C ILE A 265 -5.30 8.45 4.88
N VAL A 266 -6.09 8.18 3.83
CA VAL A 266 -6.36 6.80 3.39
C VAL A 266 -5.07 6.13 2.91
N GLN A 267 -4.24 6.82 2.13
CA GLN A 267 -2.99 6.27 1.65
C GLN A 267 -1.98 6.05 2.78
N THR A 268 -1.89 6.97 3.74
CA THR A 268 -1.04 6.76 4.94
C THR A 268 -1.49 5.53 5.71
N LEU A 269 -2.79 5.37 5.95
CA LEU A 269 -3.35 4.19 6.62
C LEU A 269 -3.11 2.90 5.80
N LEU A 270 -3.16 2.97 4.48
CA LEU A 270 -2.84 1.85 3.60
C LEU A 270 -1.38 1.44 3.71
N VAL A 271 -0.42 2.37 3.74
CA VAL A 271 1.00 2.03 3.95
C VAL A 271 1.18 1.29 5.28
N LEU A 272 0.54 1.77 6.36
CA LEU A 272 0.62 1.14 7.67
C LEU A 272 -0.01 -0.27 7.66
N LEU A 273 -1.24 -0.40 7.17
CA LEU A 273 -1.97 -1.66 7.14
C LEU A 273 -1.31 -2.69 6.22
N CYS A 274 -0.98 -2.28 4.99
CA CYS A 274 -0.34 -3.14 4.01
C CYS A 274 1.06 -3.53 4.47
N GLY A 275 1.80 -2.63 5.12
CA GLY A 275 3.12 -2.95 5.64
C GLY A 275 3.09 -4.04 6.73
N TYR A 276 2.18 -3.88 7.68
CA TYR A 276 1.91 -4.90 8.69
C TYR A 276 1.48 -6.24 8.06
N PHE A 277 0.52 -6.19 7.12
CA PHE A 277 -0.01 -7.38 6.48
C PHE A 277 1.04 -8.10 5.62
N MET A 278 1.86 -7.34 4.87
CA MET A 278 2.94 -7.87 4.04
C MET A 278 3.98 -8.60 4.88
N ARG A 279 4.32 -8.08 6.07
CA ARG A 279 5.19 -8.79 7.02
C ARG A 279 4.62 -10.16 7.37
N ASN A 280 3.33 -10.24 7.74
CA ASN A 280 2.71 -11.50 8.11
C ASN A 280 2.68 -12.49 6.93
N VAL A 281 2.35 -12.02 5.72
CA VAL A 281 2.35 -12.82 4.48
C VAL A 281 3.74 -13.38 4.17
N ILE A 282 4.79 -12.55 4.26
CA ILE A 282 6.17 -13.01 4.02
C ILE A 282 6.57 -14.04 5.06
N VAL A 283 6.37 -13.75 6.36
CA VAL A 283 6.78 -14.65 7.45
C VAL A 283 6.02 -15.98 7.36
N ALA A 284 4.71 -15.96 7.12
CA ALA A 284 3.89 -17.16 6.94
C ALA A 284 4.42 -18.05 5.80
N ARG A 285 4.78 -17.46 4.66
CA ARG A 285 5.39 -18.23 3.56
C ARG A 285 6.77 -18.75 3.92
N MET A 286 7.57 -17.95 4.61
CA MET A 286 8.90 -18.33 5.08
C MET A 286 8.83 -19.55 6.00
N MET A 287 7.89 -19.55 6.95
CA MET A 287 7.65 -20.67 7.85
C MET A 287 7.14 -21.88 7.07
N THR A 288 6.14 -21.70 6.20
CA THR A 288 5.57 -22.80 5.39
C THR A 288 6.62 -23.52 4.52
N THR A 289 7.67 -22.81 4.10
CA THR A 289 8.76 -23.35 3.27
C THR A 289 10.04 -23.69 4.06
N GLY A 290 9.98 -23.69 5.40
CA GLY A 290 11.11 -24.01 6.27
C GLY A 290 12.34 -23.10 6.09
N SER A 291 12.14 -21.86 5.61
CA SER A 291 13.27 -20.98 5.29
C SER A 291 13.71 -20.16 6.50
N ARG A 292 14.98 -20.30 6.92
CA ARG A 292 15.62 -19.47 7.97
C ARG A 292 16.39 -18.27 7.41
N ASN A 293 16.41 -18.08 6.10
CA ASN A 293 17.30 -17.13 5.43
C ASN A 293 16.87 -15.67 5.66
N GLY A 294 17.56 -14.99 6.57
CA GLY A 294 17.31 -13.58 6.89
C GLY A 294 17.61 -12.62 5.74
N LEU A 295 18.52 -12.96 4.81
CA LEU A 295 18.82 -12.12 3.65
C LEU A 295 17.68 -12.15 2.64
N LEU A 296 17.12 -13.33 2.35
CA LEU A 296 15.93 -13.42 1.50
C LEU A 296 14.77 -12.63 2.11
N TYR A 297 14.59 -12.72 3.43
CA TYR A 297 13.60 -11.90 4.14
C TYR A 297 13.83 -10.39 3.92
N PHE A 298 15.08 -9.91 4.11
CA PHE A 298 15.46 -8.52 3.87
C PHE A 298 15.15 -8.03 2.45
N LEU A 299 15.50 -8.84 1.44
CA LEU A 299 15.35 -8.47 0.03
C LEU A 299 13.90 -8.23 -0.38
N HIS A 300 12.89 -8.75 0.34
CA HIS A 300 11.48 -8.45 0.05
C HIS A 300 11.18 -6.95 0.15
N PHE A 301 11.85 -6.26 1.07
CA PHE A 301 11.57 -4.85 1.35
C PHE A 301 12.34 -3.89 0.44
N ILE A 302 13.25 -4.40 -0.41
CA ILE A 302 14.00 -3.57 -1.35
C ILE A 302 13.33 -3.67 -2.74
N PRO A 303 12.75 -2.56 -3.26
CA PRO A 303 12.19 -2.53 -4.60
C PRO A 303 13.20 -3.03 -5.65
N LEU A 304 12.72 -3.71 -6.69
CA LEU A 304 13.50 -4.39 -7.73
C LEU A 304 14.19 -5.68 -7.26
N LEU A 305 14.92 -5.65 -6.14
CA LEU A 305 15.57 -6.84 -5.59
C LEU A 305 14.57 -7.84 -4.99
N ASN A 306 13.38 -7.36 -4.67
CA ASN A 306 12.28 -8.14 -4.15
C ASN A 306 11.76 -9.24 -5.08
N ILE A 307 12.09 -9.20 -6.38
CA ILE A 307 11.79 -10.28 -7.34
C ILE A 307 12.55 -11.56 -6.98
N ILE A 308 13.77 -11.45 -6.45
CA ILE A 308 14.62 -12.59 -6.07
C ILE A 308 13.94 -13.46 -5.00
N PRO A 309 13.57 -12.94 -3.81
CA PRO A 309 12.94 -13.78 -2.82
C PRO A 309 11.49 -14.15 -3.19
N LEU A 310 10.77 -13.32 -3.96
CA LEU A 310 9.45 -13.66 -4.47
C LEU A 310 9.49 -14.92 -5.34
N THR A 311 10.41 -14.98 -6.29
CA THR A 311 10.60 -16.16 -7.15
C THR A 311 11.08 -17.36 -6.34
N ALA A 312 12.06 -17.18 -5.44
CA ALA A 312 12.57 -18.26 -4.59
C ALA A 312 11.47 -18.89 -3.72
N TYR A 313 10.61 -18.08 -3.08
CA TYR A 313 9.56 -18.59 -2.19
C TYR A 313 8.31 -19.06 -2.93
N THR A 314 8.05 -18.56 -4.14
CA THR A 314 6.96 -19.08 -4.97
C THR A 314 7.31 -20.46 -5.55
N SER A 315 8.58 -20.71 -5.88
CA SER A 315 9.03 -21.97 -6.46
C SER A 315 9.29 -23.09 -5.44
N ARG A 316 9.40 -22.77 -4.14
CA ARG A 316 9.62 -23.76 -3.08
C ARG A 316 8.35 -24.55 -2.76
N GLN A 317 8.52 -25.84 -2.47
CA GLN A 317 7.43 -26.68 -1.96
C GLN A 317 7.16 -26.38 -0.48
N ASN A 318 5.96 -26.75 -0.02
CA ASN A 318 5.60 -26.61 1.39
C ASN A 318 6.28 -27.72 2.18
N GLU A 319 7.07 -27.34 3.18
CA GLU A 319 7.74 -28.27 4.08
C GLU A 319 6.82 -28.61 5.27
N HIS A 320 6.24 -27.58 5.89
CA HIS A 320 5.30 -27.73 6.99
C HIS A 320 3.85 -27.86 6.49
N LYS A 321 3.05 -28.65 7.21
CA LYS A 321 1.66 -28.98 6.84
C LYS A 321 0.64 -28.49 7.86
N SER A 322 1.07 -28.01 9.02
CA SER A 322 0.21 -27.43 10.04
C SER A 322 0.70 -26.04 10.49
N PRO A 323 -0.18 -25.16 11.00
CA PRO A 323 0.23 -23.92 11.66
C PRO A 323 1.07 -24.16 12.92
N VAL A 324 0.88 -25.29 13.60
CA VAL A 324 1.65 -25.69 14.79
C VAL A 324 3.10 -25.98 14.40
N ASP A 325 3.33 -26.69 13.29
CA ASP A 325 4.68 -26.95 12.76
C ASP A 325 5.41 -25.62 12.47
N ASN A 326 4.71 -24.68 11.84
CA ASN A 326 5.23 -23.34 11.55
C ASN A 326 5.57 -22.57 12.82
N ALA A 327 4.73 -22.65 13.87
CA ALA A 327 4.95 -21.97 15.14
C ALA A 327 6.14 -22.56 15.90
N MET A 328 6.26 -23.90 15.94
CA MET A 328 7.41 -24.58 16.51
C MET A 328 8.70 -24.20 15.80
N PHE A 329 8.69 -24.21 14.46
CA PHE A 329 9.84 -23.79 13.66
C PHE A 329 10.21 -22.32 13.88
N TYR A 330 9.22 -21.45 14.09
CA TYR A 330 9.44 -20.03 14.37
C TYR A 330 10.18 -19.81 15.70
N ILE A 331 9.77 -20.51 16.76
CA ILE A 331 10.38 -20.37 18.10
C ILE A 331 11.79 -20.97 18.13
N GLN A 332 11.99 -22.11 17.48
CA GLN A 332 13.28 -22.82 17.45
C GLN A 332 14.32 -22.16 16.51
N ARG A 333 13.99 -21.02 15.92
CA ARG A 333 14.86 -20.36 14.95
C ARG A 333 16.09 -19.75 15.63
N GLU A 334 17.25 -20.22 15.23
CA GLU A 334 18.51 -19.60 15.64
C GLU A 334 18.66 -18.15 15.13
N PRO A 335 19.36 -17.29 15.90
CA PRO A 335 19.71 -15.95 15.47
C PRO A 335 20.38 -15.92 14.09
N SER A 336 19.88 -15.08 13.18
CA SER A 336 20.50 -14.93 11.86
C SER A 336 21.85 -14.21 11.96
N GLN A 337 22.86 -14.70 11.24
CA GLN A 337 24.15 -14.01 11.05
C GLN A 337 24.00 -12.60 10.45
N LEU A 338 22.87 -12.32 9.79
CA LEU A 338 22.56 -10.99 9.25
C LEU A 338 22.48 -9.92 10.35
N ARG A 339 22.18 -10.29 11.61
CA ARG A 339 22.15 -9.37 12.75
C ARG A 339 23.46 -8.57 12.87
N SER A 340 24.59 -9.25 12.82
CA SER A 340 25.90 -8.61 12.95
C SER A 340 26.20 -7.67 11.77
N TRP A 341 25.88 -8.09 10.55
CA TRP A 341 26.05 -7.26 9.35
C TRP A 341 25.20 -6.00 9.38
N ILE A 342 23.93 -6.09 9.82
CA ILE A 342 23.05 -4.93 9.97
C ILE A 342 23.64 -3.91 10.94
N VAL A 343 24.17 -4.37 12.07
CA VAL A 343 24.77 -3.49 13.07
C VAL A 343 26.03 -2.83 12.53
N VAL A 344 26.93 -3.60 11.92
CA VAL A 344 28.18 -3.07 11.35
C VAL A 344 27.88 -2.04 10.26
N LEU A 345 27.04 -2.38 9.28
CA LEU A 345 26.65 -1.45 8.21
C LEU A 345 25.88 -0.25 8.77
N GLY A 346 25.03 -0.45 9.77
CA GLY A 346 24.29 0.61 10.46
C GLY A 346 25.22 1.61 11.15
N ILE A 347 26.24 1.13 11.85
CA ILE A 347 27.26 1.97 12.49
C ILE A 347 28.09 2.70 11.45
N LEU A 348 28.59 2.02 10.41
CA LEU A 348 29.38 2.65 9.35
C LEU A 348 28.59 3.76 8.64
N THR A 349 27.32 3.51 8.31
CA THR A 349 26.45 4.52 7.68
C THR A 349 26.11 5.66 8.63
N ALA A 350 25.88 5.40 9.92
CA ALA A 350 25.64 6.43 10.92
C ALA A 350 26.88 7.32 11.15
N LEU A 351 28.08 6.73 11.19
CA LEU A 351 29.35 7.45 11.28
C LEU A 351 29.58 8.32 10.06
N TYR A 352 29.42 7.77 8.86
CA TYR A 352 29.55 8.52 7.60
C TYR A 352 28.56 9.69 7.55
N PHE A 353 27.28 9.44 7.87
CA PHE A 353 26.25 10.48 7.91
C PHE A 353 26.58 11.59 8.92
N SER A 354 26.98 11.21 10.14
CA SER A 354 27.34 12.17 11.20
C SER A 354 28.55 13.01 10.80
N PHE A 355 29.56 12.39 10.16
CA PHE A 355 30.74 13.08 9.65
C PHE A 355 30.40 14.08 8.52
N MET A 356 29.59 13.66 7.55
CA MET A 356 29.17 14.52 6.44
C MET A 356 28.33 15.71 6.93
N THR A 357 27.42 15.46 7.86
CA THR A 357 26.60 16.52 8.50
C THR A 357 27.47 17.47 9.31
N TYR A 358 28.41 16.95 10.09
CA TYR A 358 29.35 17.78 10.86
C TYR A 358 30.20 18.68 9.97
N ARG A 359 30.65 18.17 8.82
CA ARG A 359 31.39 18.96 7.83
C ARG A 359 30.54 20.10 7.26
N GLN A 360 29.26 19.85 6.98
CA GLN A 360 28.32 20.90 6.56
C GLN A 360 28.06 21.90 7.69
N PHE A 361 27.82 21.45 8.92
CA PHE A 361 27.65 22.33 10.08
C PHE A 361 28.86 23.26 10.27
N SER A 362 30.07 22.73 10.14
CA SER A 362 31.32 23.51 10.27
C SER A 362 31.47 24.56 9.17
N TYR A 363 30.83 24.38 8.02
CA TYR A 363 30.79 25.35 6.92
C TYR A 363 29.78 26.48 7.18
N TYR A 364 28.62 26.17 7.77
CA TYR A 364 27.59 27.15 8.12
C TYR A 364 27.86 27.88 9.45
N LYS A 365 28.79 27.38 10.26
CA LYS A 365 29.16 28.00 11.53
C LYS A 365 29.72 29.41 11.29
N GLY A 366 29.02 30.42 11.77
CA GLY A 366 29.40 31.84 11.63
C GLY A 366 28.73 32.58 10.48
N THR A 367 27.76 31.98 9.77
CA THR A 367 26.95 32.69 8.75
C THR A 367 25.84 33.56 9.35
N GLY A 368 25.62 33.52 10.67
CA GLY A 368 24.72 34.41 11.40
C GLY A 368 23.28 33.91 11.58
N SER A 369 22.93 32.74 11.04
CA SER A 369 21.62 32.10 11.24
C SER A 369 21.65 31.13 12.42
N ASN A 370 21.40 31.64 13.64
CA ASN A 370 21.38 30.83 14.86
C ASN A 370 20.42 29.62 14.76
N THR A 371 19.33 29.75 14.01
CA THR A 371 18.33 28.68 13.85
C THR A 371 18.85 27.51 13.01
N GLU A 372 19.55 27.78 11.91
CA GLU A 372 20.15 26.74 11.06
C GLU A 372 21.27 26.01 11.79
N GLU A 373 22.10 26.74 12.55
CA GLU A 373 23.13 26.15 13.39
C GLU A 373 22.54 25.20 14.44
N MET A 374 21.44 25.59 15.10
CA MET A 374 20.73 24.74 16.07
C MET A 374 20.13 23.48 15.42
N ILE A 375 19.52 23.61 14.24
CA ILE A 375 18.96 22.46 13.50
C ILE A 375 20.07 21.50 13.11
N MET A 376 21.19 22.00 12.58
CA MET A 376 22.32 21.18 12.18
C MET A 376 22.99 20.49 13.38
N ALA A 377 23.13 21.19 14.51
CA ALA A 377 23.62 20.59 15.75
C ALA A 377 22.70 19.47 16.25
N LEU A 378 21.37 19.66 16.17
CA LEU A 378 20.39 18.63 16.50
C LEU A 378 20.51 17.40 15.58
N ILE A 379 20.69 17.61 14.27
CA ILE A 379 20.89 16.51 13.30
C ILE A 379 22.15 15.70 13.65
N VAL A 380 23.25 16.36 14.02
CA VAL A 380 24.49 15.68 14.46
C VAL A 380 24.24 14.86 15.74
N LEU A 381 23.56 15.43 16.74
CA LEU A 381 23.21 14.72 17.97
C LEU A 381 22.32 13.49 17.70
N LEU A 382 21.36 13.61 16.80
CA LEU A 382 20.53 12.49 16.36
C LEU A 382 21.33 11.42 15.61
N GLY A 383 22.33 11.82 14.82
CA GLY A 383 23.28 10.89 14.18
C GLY A 383 24.04 10.05 15.20
N VAL A 384 24.52 10.66 16.29
CA VAL A 384 25.16 9.95 17.41
C VAL A 384 24.15 9.06 18.15
N GLY A 385 22.94 9.57 18.40
CA GLY A 385 21.86 8.78 19.01
C GLY A 385 21.51 7.53 18.20
N ARG A 386 21.53 7.64 16.86
CA ARG A 386 21.32 6.51 15.95
C ARG A 386 22.44 5.46 16.06
N LEU A 387 23.69 5.89 16.23
CA LEU A 387 24.83 4.98 16.46
C LEU A 387 24.65 4.19 17.76
N LEU A 388 24.30 4.86 18.85
CA LEU A 388 24.01 4.20 20.13
C LEU A 388 22.85 3.20 19.99
N ALA A 389 21.80 3.57 19.26
CA ALA A 389 20.66 2.70 19.03
C ALA A 389 21.05 1.43 18.24
N PHE A 390 21.96 1.50 17.26
CA PHE A 390 22.48 0.31 16.58
C PHE A 390 23.28 -0.61 17.52
N LEU A 391 24.04 -0.07 18.46
CA LEU A 391 24.77 -0.88 19.45
C LEU A 391 23.81 -1.58 20.42
N LEU A 392 22.75 -0.90 20.84
CA LEU A 392 21.78 -1.40 21.81
C LEU A 392 20.73 -2.35 21.22
N MET A 393 20.64 -2.47 19.89
CA MET A 393 19.55 -3.20 19.24
C MET A 393 19.53 -4.71 19.51
N PHE A 394 20.67 -5.32 19.87
CA PHE A 394 20.73 -6.73 20.25
C PHE A 394 19.88 -7.04 21.48
N ASN A 395 19.91 -6.14 22.46
CA ASN A 395 19.34 -6.40 23.78
C ASN A 395 18.01 -5.66 23.99
N TYR A 396 17.80 -4.54 23.29
CA TYR A 396 16.67 -3.66 23.55
C TYR A 396 15.80 -3.46 22.32
N ARG A 397 14.59 -4.02 22.35
CA ARG A 397 13.56 -3.79 21.32
C ARG A 397 13.27 -2.30 21.09
N LYS A 398 13.32 -1.50 22.17
CA LYS A 398 13.13 -0.03 22.13
C LYS A 398 14.16 0.69 21.23
N ALA A 399 15.36 0.14 21.07
CA ALA A 399 16.39 0.74 20.23
C ALA A 399 16.00 0.73 18.74
N ILE A 400 15.23 -0.27 18.28
CA ILE A 400 14.71 -0.32 16.90
C ILE A 400 13.72 0.81 16.66
N PHE A 401 12.84 1.08 17.63
CA PHE A 401 11.92 2.21 17.56
C PHE A 401 12.66 3.55 17.59
N ALA A 402 13.74 3.67 18.38
CA ALA A 402 14.58 4.85 18.37
C ALA A 402 15.21 5.10 16.99
N ILE A 403 15.75 4.07 16.33
CA ILE A 403 16.28 4.16 14.95
C ILE A 403 15.20 4.66 13.99
N LEU A 404 13.98 4.11 14.08
CA LEU A 404 12.85 4.52 13.25
C LEU A 404 12.52 6.01 13.46
N CYS A 405 12.32 6.43 14.72
CA CYS A 405 11.96 7.82 15.03
C CYS A 405 13.04 8.80 14.57
N ILE A 406 14.31 8.46 14.79
CA ILE A 406 15.43 9.28 14.33
C ILE A 406 15.43 9.38 12.80
N ASN A 407 15.28 8.26 12.08
CA ASN A 407 15.27 8.28 10.61
C ASN A 407 14.09 9.07 10.04
N ILE A 408 12.89 8.94 10.62
CA ILE A 408 11.72 9.72 10.21
C ILE A 408 11.99 11.22 10.42
N PHE A 409 12.53 11.60 11.59
CA PHE A 409 12.85 12.99 11.88
C PHE A 409 13.90 13.55 10.90
N LEU A 410 14.97 12.81 10.65
CA LEU A 410 16.01 13.18 9.68
C LEU A 410 15.44 13.35 8.28
N LEU A 411 14.49 12.48 7.87
CA LEU A 411 13.79 12.62 6.60
C LEU A 411 12.96 13.92 6.56
N PHE A 412 12.26 14.28 7.64
CA PHE A 412 11.53 15.55 7.73
C PHE A 412 12.45 16.78 7.66
N CYS A 413 13.63 16.72 8.27
CA CYS A 413 14.63 17.78 8.13
C CYS A 413 15.15 17.93 6.69
N SER A 414 15.10 16.87 5.88
CA SER A 414 15.53 16.89 4.47
C SER A 414 14.47 17.36 3.47
N VAL A 415 13.25 17.72 3.94
CA VAL A 415 12.08 18.00 3.07
C VAL A 415 12.25 19.24 2.18
N GLY A 416 13.29 20.05 2.36
CA GLY A 416 13.58 21.19 1.49
C GLY A 416 14.75 21.01 0.52
N SER A 417 15.56 19.94 0.63
CA SER A 417 16.91 19.97 0.07
C SER A 417 17.10 19.24 -1.25
N ASP A 418 16.42 18.12 -1.52
CA ASP A 418 16.59 17.39 -2.80
C ASP A 418 15.55 16.25 -2.96
N GLY A 419 14.70 16.33 -3.99
CA GLY A 419 14.05 15.12 -4.56
C GLY A 419 12.52 15.05 -4.63
N GLY A 420 11.78 16.11 -4.34
CA GLY A 420 10.31 16.11 -4.44
C GLY A 420 9.61 15.30 -3.33
N PHE A 421 8.33 15.58 -3.11
CA PHE A 421 7.53 14.94 -2.06
C PHE A 421 7.35 13.43 -2.32
N GLU A 422 7.39 12.97 -3.58
CA GLU A 422 7.23 11.57 -3.95
C GLU A 422 8.33 10.67 -3.38
N LEU A 423 9.59 11.10 -3.49
CA LEU A 423 10.73 10.33 -2.98
C LEU A 423 10.75 10.31 -1.44
N LEU A 424 10.26 11.38 -0.80
CA LEU A 424 10.11 11.42 0.65
C LEU A 424 9.19 10.32 1.16
N GLY A 425 8.01 10.15 0.57
CA GLY A 425 7.07 9.13 1.03
C GLY A 425 7.56 7.71 0.79
N LEU A 426 8.23 7.46 -0.34
CA LEU A 426 8.89 6.17 -0.57
C LEU A 426 9.95 5.89 0.52
N ARG A 427 10.78 6.89 0.88
CA ARG A 427 11.77 6.76 1.96
C ARG A 427 11.11 6.51 3.31
N LEU A 428 10.00 7.19 3.62
CA LEU A 428 9.24 6.98 4.85
C LEU A 428 8.65 5.56 4.90
N ALA A 429 8.05 5.08 3.81
CA ALA A 429 7.52 3.74 3.71
C ALA A 429 8.63 2.68 3.87
N LEU A 430 9.78 2.84 3.21
CA LEU A 430 10.92 1.94 3.39
C LEU A 430 11.45 1.94 4.82
N THR A 431 11.50 3.11 5.48
CA THR A 431 11.90 3.21 6.88
C THR A 431 10.91 2.46 7.78
N TYR A 432 9.60 2.63 7.57
CA TYR A 432 8.56 1.90 8.28
C TYR A 432 8.66 0.39 8.05
N MET A 433 8.83 -0.07 6.81
CA MET A 433 8.99 -1.50 6.50
C MET A 433 10.27 -2.08 7.09
N SER A 434 11.36 -1.31 7.13
CA SER A 434 12.61 -1.73 7.76
C SER A 434 12.44 -2.01 9.26
N MET A 435 11.53 -1.32 9.94
CA MET A 435 11.23 -1.60 11.36
C MET A 435 10.73 -3.04 11.55
N PHE A 436 9.81 -3.51 10.71
CA PHE A 436 9.34 -4.88 10.78
C PHE A 436 10.46 -5.87 10.52
N PHE A 437 11.32 -5.57 9.53
CA PHE A 437 12.50 -6.37 9.28
C PHE A 437 13.42 -6.48 10.50
N LEU A 438 13.76 -5.35 11.11
CA LEU A 438 14.62 -5.30 12.29
C LEU A 438 13.99 -6.02 13.49
N LEU A 439 12.70 -5.82 13.73
CA LEU A 439 11.99 -6.52 14.81
C LEU A 439 12.01 -8.03 14.59
N GLU A 440 11.73 -8.50 13.38
CA GLU A 440 11.70 -9.92 13.06
C GLU A 440 13.08 -10.57 13.17
N ILE A 441 14.13 -9.85 12.80
CA ILE A 441 15.50 -10.37 12.86
C ILE A 441 16.04 -10.36 14.28
N PHE A 442 15.86 -9.29 15.07
CA PHE A 442 16.48 -9.15 16.39
C PHE A 442 15.59 -9.59 17.55
N HIS A 443 14.28 -9.36 17.46
CA HIS A 443 13.30 -9.60 18.53
C HIS A 443 12.05 -10.33 17.99
N PRO A 444 12.22 -11.54 17.40
CA PRO A 444 11.10 -12.32 16.87
C PRO A 444 10.09 -12.62 17.99
N THR A 445 8.82 -12.37 17.71
CA THR A 445 7.72 -12.51 18.67
C THR A 445 6.49 -13.03 17.94
N LEU A 446 5.90 -14.10 18.49
CA LEU A 446 4.58 -14.57 18.07
C LEU A 446 3.50 -13.57 18.51
N PHE A 447 2.38 -13.58 17.80
CA PHE A 447 1.19 -12.89 18.30
C PHE A 447 0.54 -13.71 19.40
N ASP A 448 -0.10 -13.04 20.35
CA ASP A 448 -0.69 -13.68 21.53
C ASP A 448 -1.64 -14.84 21.16
N ALA A 449 -2.45 -14.66 20.11
CA ALA A 449 -3.33 -15.73 19.62
C ALA A 449 -2.59 -16.94 19.04
N ASP A 450 -1.46 -16.71 18.34
CA ASP A 450 -0.61 -17.79 17.81
C ASP A 450 0.15 -18.50 18.96
N ALA A 451 0.53 -17.75 20.01
CA ALA A 451 1.20 -18.27 21.20
C ALA A 451 0.28 -19.14 22.05
N VAL A 452 -0.94 -18.68 22.33
CA VAL A 452 -1.96 -19.45 23.08
C VAL A 452 -2.32 -20.73 22.36
N ALA A 453 -2.55 -20.67 21.04
CA ALA A 453 -2.85 -21.87 20.24
C ALA A 453 -1.72 -22.90 20.26
N LEU A 454 -0.47 -22.44 20.36
CA LEU A 454 0.67 -23.33 20.50
C LEU A 454 0.71 -23.97 21.89
N GLU A 455 0.53 -23.20 22.96
CA GLU A 455 0.50 -23.69 24.34
C GLU A 455 -0.59 -24.74 24.56
N GLU A 456 -1.80 -24.51 24.04
CA GLU A 456 -2.89 -25.49 24.08
C GLU A 456 -2.54 -26.79 23.34
N SER A 457 -1.88 -26.68 22.18
CA SER A 457 -1.46 -27.86 21.40
C SER A 457 -0.36 -28.67 22.08
N LEU A 458 0.52 -28.02 22.85
CA LEU A 458 1.59 -28.66 23.59
C LEU A 458 1.08 -29.28 24.90
N GLY A 459 0.15 -28.61 25.60
CA GLY A 459 -0.49 -29.12 26.81
C GLY A 459 -1.28 -30.41 26.56
N ASN A 460 -2.09 -30.45 25.50
CA ASN A 460 -2.88 -31.64 25.14
C ASN A 460 -2.02 -32.86 24.75
N ASN A 461 -0.81 -32.65 24.22
CA ASN A 461 0.11 -33.75 23.91
C ASN A 461 0.82 -34.30 25.16
N SER A 462 0.92 -33.51 26.24
CA SER A 462 1.53 -33.95 27.51
C SER A 462 0.60 -34.78 28.39
N GLU A 463 -0.72 -34.71 28.17
CA GLU A 463 -1.71 -35.54 28.87
C GLU A 463 -2.02 -36.87 28.12
N SER A 464 -1.47 -37.04 26.91
CA SER A 464 -1.64 -38.24 26.08
C SER A 464 -0.42 -39.20 26.07
N LEU A 465 0.59 -38.91 26.89
CA LEU A 465 1.76 -39.75 27.17
C LEU A 465 1.72 -40.17 28.64
#